data_AF-T1I2M6-F1
#
_entry.id   AF-T1I2M6-F1
#
_cell.length_a   1.000
_cell.length_b   1.000
_cell.length_c   1.000
_cell.angle_alpha   90.00
_cell.angle_beta   90.00
_cell.angle_gamma   90.00
#
_symmetry.space_group_name_H-M   'P 1'
#
loop_
_entity.id
_entity.type
_entity.pdbx_description
1 polymer ?
#
loop_
_entity_poly.entity_id
_entity_poly.type
_entity_poly.pdbx_seq_one_letter_code
_entity_poly.pdbx_strand_id
1 'polypeptide(L)' 'MKSAFNPTVHPHRRYNPLTDQWVLVSPKRLDRPWLGQEEAVNKETPFPEVDPANPLLPGAVRGNGN' A
#
# COMPACT_ATOMS: atom_id res chain seq x y z
N MET A 1 -28.98 25.45 -13.43
CA MET A 1 -28.12 25.94 -12.32
C MET A 1 -27.00 24.93 -12.11
N LYS A 2 -25.73 25.35 -12.09
CA LYS A 2 -24.61 24.46 -11.74
C LYS A 2 -24.63 24.21 -10.23
N SER A 3 -24.54 22.95 -9.83
CA SER A 3 -24.37 22.57 -8.42
C SER A 3 -23.09 23.19 -7.84
N ALA A 4 -23.12 23.58 -6.57
CA ALA A 4 -21.93 24.05 -5.86
C ALA A 4 -20.85 22.95 -5.82
N PHE A 5 -19.59 23.35 -5.87
CA PHE A 5 -18.48 22.39 -5.80
C PHE A 5 -18.46 21.72 -4.42
N ASN A 6 -18.43 20.39 -4.39
CA ASN A 6 -18.22 19.59 -3.18
C ASN A 6 -17.03 18.64 -3.39
N PRO A 7 -15.91 18.79 -2.67
CA PRO A 7 -14.71 17.98 -2.86
C PRO A 7 -14.90 16.50 -2.53
N THR A 8 -15.93 16.12 -1.76
CA THR A 8 -16.20 14.71 -1.46
C THR A 8 -16.91 13.98 -2.59
N VAL A 9 -17.50 14.72 -3.54
CA VAL A 9 -18.29 14.15 -4.64
C VAL A 9 -17.65 14.46 -5.99
N HIS A 10 -17.09 15.66 -6.15
CA HIS A 10 -16.59 16.15 -7.43
C HIS A 10 -15.09 15.88 -7.59
N PRO A 11 -14.65 15.38 -8.77
CA PRO A 11 -13.23 15.24 -9.08
C PRO A 11 -12.49 16.57 -9.01
N HIS A 12 -11.26 16.56 -8.49
CA HIS A 12 -10.42 17.74 -8.35
C HIS A 12 -8.93 17.35 -8.30
N ARG A 13 -8.03 18.34 -8.28
CA ARG A 13 -6.59 18.12 -8.11
C ARG A 13 -6.10 18.76 -6.81
N ARG A 14 -5.13 18.13 -6.15
CA ARG A 14 -4.43 18.68 -4.98
C ARG A 14 -2.94 18.77 -5.28
N TYR A 15 -2.32 19.88 -4.94
CA TYR A 15 -0.89 20.08 -5.13
C TYR A 15 -0.12 19.50 -3.94
N ASN A 16 0.94 18.74 -4.22
CA ASN A 16 1.91 18.25 -3.26
C ASN A 16 3.18 19.13 -3.35
N PRO A 17 3.44 19.99 -2.34
CA PRO A 17 4.59 20.90 -2.36
C PRO A 17 5.94 20.19 -2.14
N LEU A 18 5.94 18.97 -1.56
CA LEU A 18 7.18 18.23 -1.34
C LEU A 18 7.75 17.64 -2.64
N THR A 19 6.88 17.34 -3.59
CA THR A 19 7.25 16.73 -4.87
C THR A 19 6.99 17.63 -6.07
N ASP A 20 6.53 18.87 -5.85
CA ASP A 20 6.11 19.83 -6.88
C ASP A 20 5.18 19.22 -7.94
N GLN A 21 4.17 18.50 -7.48
CA GLN A 21 3.29 17.71 -8.34
C GLN A 21 1.82 17.85 -7.96
N TRP A 22 0.95 17.50 -8.90
CA TRP A 22 -0.49 17.49 -8.70
C TRP A 22 -1.03 16.07 -8.67
N VAL A 23 -1.87 15.78 -7.68
CA VAL A 23 -2.58 14.50 -7.54
C VAL A 23 -4.03 14.68 -7.97
N LEU A 24 -4.49 13.83 -8.90
CA LEU A 24 -5.90 13.76 -9.29
C LEU A 24 -6.69 12.97 -8.23
N VAL A 25 -7.74 13.58 -7.70
CA VAL A 25 -8.66 12.99 -6.74
C VAL A 25 -9.99 12.71 -7.43
N SER A 26 -10.35 11.42 -7.52
CA SER A 26 -11.63 10.95 -8.07
C SER A 26 -12.39 10.20 -6.96
N PRO A 27 -13.25 10.87 -6.15
CA PRO A 27 -13.83 10.28 -4.94
C PRO A 27 -14.63 8.99 -5.16
N LYS A 28 -15.32 8.88 -6.30
CA LYS A 28 -16.18 7.73 -6.66
C LYS A 28 -15.45 6.56 -7.32
N ARG A 29 -14.11 6.56 -7.30
CA ARG A 29 -13.32 5.53 -8.02
C ARG A 29 -13.54 4.12 -7.46
N LEU A 30 -13.83 4.01 -6.17
CA LEU A 30 -14.09 2.74 -5.49
C LEU A 30 -15.44 2.13 -5.85
N ASP A 31 -16.38 2.91 -6.39
CA ASP A 31 -17.71 2.41 -6.80
C ASP A 31 -17.63 1.53 -8.05
N ARG A 32 -16.49 1.51 -8.74
CA ARG A 32 -16.27 0.64 -9.90
C ARG A 32 -16.08 -0.79 -9.41
N PRO A 33 -16.84 -1.77 -9.93
CA PRO A 33 -16.66 -3.17 -9.55
C PRO A 33 -15.25 -3.63 -9.90
N TRP A 34 -14.57 -4.22 -8.92
CA TRP A 34 -13.27 -4.86 -9.11
C TRP A 34 -13.47 -6.25 -9.72
N LEU A 35 -12.84 -6.48 -10.86
CA LEU A 35 -12.82 -7.78 -11.56
C LEU A 35 -11.39 -8.23 -11.87
N GLY A 36 -10.42 -7.58 -11.25
CA GLY A 36 -9.00 -7.84 -11.45
C GLY A 36 -8.44 -8.81 -10.43
N GLN A 37 -7.12 -8.76 -10.28
CA GLN A 37 -6.37 -9.58 -9.33
C GLN A 37 -6.73 -9.28 -7.89
N GLU A 38 -6.91 -10.31 -7.07
CA GLU A 38 -6.92 -10.18 -5.61
C GLU A 38 -5.55 -10.58 -5.10
N GLU A 39 -4.89 -9.68 -4.36
CA GLU A 39 -3.62 -10.00 -3.71
C GLU A 39 -3.86 -11.04 -2.61
N ALA A 40 -2.94 -12.00 -2.52
CA ALA A 40 -2.94 -12.90 -1.38
C ALA A 40 -2.69 -12.07 -0.12
N VAL A 41 -3.63 -12.10 0.82
CA VAL A 41 -3.31 -11.70 2.19
C VAL A 41 -2.14 -12.57 2.60
N ASN A 42 -1.09 -11.96 3.15
CA ASN A 42 -0.04 -12.70 3.84
C ASN A 42 -0.70 -13.32 5.08
N LYS A 43 -1.41 -14.43 4.88
CA LYS A 43 -1.80 -15.32 5.95
C LYS A 43 -0.47 -15.73 6.51
N GLU A 44 -0.17 -15.24 7.71
CA GLU A 44 0.93 -15.72 8.51
C GLU A 44 0.84 -17.26 8.49
N THR A 45 1.57 -17.91 7.58
CA THR A 45 2.22 -19.16 7.96
C THR A 45 2.88 -18.80 9.28
N PRO A 46 2.54 -19.47 10.39
CA PRO A 46 3.19 -19.16 11.66
C PRO A 46 4.67 -19.17 11.36
N PHE A 47 5.29 -17.99 11.40
CA PHE A 47 6.72 -17.92 11.18
C PHE A 47 7.27 -18.80 12.29
N PRO A 48 8.00 -19.89 11.99
CA PRO A 48 8.54 -20.70 13.06
C PRO A 48 9.35 -19.76 13.94
N GLU A 49 9.02 -19.69 15.23
CA GLU A 49 9.64 -18.74 16.19
C GLU A 49 11.18 -18.82 16.12
N VAL A 50 11.69 -19.98 15.71
CA VAL A 50 13.07 -20.24 15.37
C VAL A 50 13.09 -20.97 14.03
N ASP A 51 13.42 -20.26 12.94
CA ASP A 51 13.89 -20.87 11.70
C ASP A 51 15.42 -21.01 11.77
N PRO A 52 15.99 -22.22 11.96
CA PRO A 52 17.43 -22.40 12.05
C PRO A 52 18.22 -21.91 10.83
N ALA A 53 17.57 -21.76 9.67
CA ALA A 53 18.19 -21.23 8.45
C ALA A 53 18.12 -19.70 8.35
N ASN A 54 17.42 -19.01 9.25
CA ASN A 54 17.29 -17.56 9.22
C ASN A 54 18.56 -16.88 9.79
N PRO A 55 19.37 -16.20 8.93
CA PRO A 55 20.61 -15.56 9.35
C PRO A 55 20.39 -14.29 10.21
N LEU A 56 19.13 -13.90 10.42
CA LEU A 56 18.76 -12.78 11.29
C LEU A 56 18.48 -13.23 12.73
N LEU A 57 18.46 -14.55 13.01
CA LEU A 57 18.30 -15.04 14.37
C LEU A 57 19.52 -14.74 15.26
N PRO A 58 19.31 -14.63 16.58
CA PRO A 58 20.42 -14.56 17.53
C PRO A 58 21.33 -15.78 17.41
N GLY A 59 22.63 -15.56 17.25
CA GLY A 59 23.63 -16.63 17.17
C GLY A 59 23.67 -17.39 15.83
N ALA A 60 22.85 -17.02 14.83
CA ALA A 60 22.95 -17.60 13.50
C ALA A 60 24.15 -17.04 12.73
N VAL A 61 24.82 -17.91 11.96
CA VAL A 61 25.90 -17.52 11.07
C VAL A 61 25.32 -16.64 9.96
N ARG A 62 25.86 -15.43 9.82
CA ARG A 62 25.42 -14.50 8.78
C ARG A 62 26.09 -14.84 7.44
N GLY A 63 25.54 -14.35 6.34
CA GLY A 63 26.08 -14.62 4.99
C GLY A 63 27.54 -14.18 4.77
N ASN A 64 28.11 -13.39 5.69
CA ASN A 64 29.51 -12.98 5.73
C ASN A 64 30.41 -13.87 6.62
N GLY A 65 29.90 -14.97 7.17
CA GLY A 65 30.72 -16.05 7.73
C GLY A 65 31.20 -15.90 9.17
N ASN A 66 30.60 -15.00 9.96
CA ASN A 66 30.78 -14.96 11.42
C ASN A 66 29.60 -15.61 12.12
#